data_AF-A0AAW7G0U8-F1
#
_entry.id   AF-A0AAW7G0U8-F1
#
_cell.length_a   1.000
_cell.length_b   1.000
_cell.length_c   1.000
_cell.angle_alpha   90.00
_cell.angle_beta   90.00
_cell.angle_gamma   90.00
#
_symmetry.space_group_name_H-M   'P 1'
#
loop_
_entity.id
_entity.type
_entity.pdbx_description
1 polymer ?
#
loop_
_entity_poly.entity_id
_entity_poly.type
_entity_poly.pdbx_seq_one_letter_code
_entity_poly.pdbx_strand_id
1 'polypeptide(L)'
;MSERITSVEVAAVMLKCGRYMTISEIMAALTEAYPELENGHTSVTNIVRTFMKSPSASCFSFPGAYPRMYLLTSVSGYLFKIRGNRQVCYDDLPFHSGSKKDLELENKKSQEVSRLAFNLFNSICRERIASGITIV
;
A
#
# COMPACT_ATOMS: atom_id res chain seq x y z
N MET A 1 -25.40 -9.25 16.25
CA MET A 1 -24.14 -10.00 16.08
C MET A 1 -23.14 -9.01 15.54
N SER A 2 -22.09 -8.68 16.29
CA SER A 2 -21.04 -7.78 15.80
C SER A 2 -20.32 -8.45 14.63
N GLU A 3 -20.18 -7.71 13.53
CA GLU A 3 -19.53 -8.28 12.35
C GLU A 3 -18.01 -8.22 12.48
N ARG A 4 -17.33 -9.31 12.10
CA ARG A 4 -15.87 -9.45 12.23
C ARG A 4 -15.13 -8.83 11.05
N ILE A 5 -14.03 -8.16 11.33
CA ILE A 5 -13.11 -7.61 10.31
C ILE A 5 -12.61 -8.67 9.33
N THR A 6 -12.51 -8.30 8.04
CA THR A 6 -11.99 -9.13 6.96
C THR A 6 -10.66 -8.60 6.43
N SER A 7 -10.08 -9.31 5.46
CA SER A 7 -8.86 -8.88 4.78
C SER A 7 -8.99 -7.54 4.06
N VAL A 8 -10.20 -7.14 3.64
CA VAL A 8 -10.39 -5.89 2.90
C VAL A 8 -10.09 -4.69 3.79
N GLU A 9 -10.69 -4.63 4.99
CA GLU A 9 -10.54 -3.49 5.89
C GLU A 9 -9.11 -3.41 6.45
N VAL A 10 -8.47 -4.56 6.71
CA VAL A 10 -7.07 -4.58 7.13
C VAL A 10 -6.16 -4.02 6.03
N ALA A 11 -6.34 -4.46 4.78
CA ALA A 11 -5.52 -3.98 3.68
C ALA A 11 -5.77 -2.49 3.41
N ALA A 12 -7.03 -2.04 3.50
CA ALA A 12 -7.44 -0.65 3.40
C ALA A 12 -6.65 0.27 4.33
N VAL A 13 -6.65 -0.07 5.63
CA VAL A 13 -5.97 0.70 6.65
C VAL A 13 -4.46 0.69 6.44
N MET A 14 -3.87 -0.49 6.21
CA MET A 14 -2.41 -0.61 6.06
C MET A 14 -1.88 0.20 4.86
N LEU A 15 -2.61 0.20 3.75
CA LEU A 15 -2.21 0.95 2.55
C LEU A 15 -2.47 2.44 2.68
N LYS A 16 -3.58 2.84 3.31
CA LYS A 16 -3.86 4.25 3.59
C LYS A 16 -2.79 4.86 4.49
N CYS A 17 -2.30 4.12 5.48
CA CYS A 17 -1.24 4.59 6.37
C CYS A 17 0.14 4.61 5.68
N GLY A 18 0.40 3.70 4.74
CA GLY A 18 1.63 3.71 3.92
C GLY A 18 2.95 3.62 4.71
N ARG A 19 2.90 3.12 5.95
CA ARG A 19 4.05 3.05 6.88
C ARG A 19 4.14 1.69 7.56
N TYR A 20 5.29 1.41 8.16
CA TYR A 20 5.43 0.26 9.05
C TYR A 20 4.52 0.43 10.27
N MET A 21 3.77 -0.62 10.60
CA MET A 21 2.83 -0.65 11.71
C MET A 21 2.92 -1.96 12.47
N THR A 22 2.83 -1.90 13.79
CA THR A 22 2.60 -3.05 14.66
C THR A 22 1.16 -3.53 14.55
N ILE A 23 0.88 -4.78 14.99
CA ILE A 23 -0.51 -5.29 15.01
C ILE A 23 -1.41 -4.39 15.87
N SER A 24 -0.91 -3.87 17.00
CA SER A 24 -1.64 -2.96 17.87
C SER A 24 -1.99 -1.64 17.17
N GLU A 25 -1.06 -1.06 16.40
CA GLU A 25 -1.34 0.14 15.60
C GLU A 25 -2.36 -0.12 14.48
N ILE A 26 -2.27 -1.28 13.83
CA ILE A 26 -3.26 -1.69 12.80
C ILE A 26 -4.64 -1.82 13.45
N MET A 27 -4.72 -2.45 14.62
CA MET A 27 -5.98 -2.55 15.36
C MET A 27 -6.54 -1.18 15.76
N ALA A 28 -5.70 -0.28 16.28
CA ALA A 28 -6.13 1.07 16.64
C ALA A 28 -6.70 1.82 15.44
N ALA A 29 -6.01 1.78 14.30
CA ALA A 29 -6.48 2.41 13.07
C ALA A 29 -7.75 1.75 12.49
N LEU A 30 -7.95 0.44 12.70
CA LEU A 30 -9.19 -0.25 12.35
C LEU A 30 -10.35 0.17 13.25
N THR A 31 -10.13 0.33 14.55
CA THR A 31 -11.16 0.83 15.48
C THR A 31 -11.56 2.27 15.15
N GLU A 32 -10.61 3.09 14.71
CA GLU A 32 -10.88 4.47 14.27
C GLU A 32 -11.65 4.51 12.94
N ALA A 33 -11.26 3.69 11.96
CA ALA A 33 -11.88 3.69 10.63
C ALA A 33 -13.21 2.93 10.58
N TYR A 34 -13.38 1.90 11.40
CA TYR A 34 -14.54 1.00 11.40
C TYR A 34 -14.97 0.65 12.83
N PRO A 35 -15.51 1.62 13.59
CA PRO A 35 -15.87 1.42 15.00
C PRO A 35 -16.97 0.37 15.21
N GLU A 36 -17.79 0.14 14.19
CA GLU A 36 -18.89 -0.85 14.20
C GLU A 36 -18.38 -2.31 14.16
N LEU A 37 -17.12 -2.52 13.77
CA LEU A 37 -16.57 -3.84 13.47
C LEU A 37 -15.70 -4.39 14.60
N GLU A 38 -15.84 -5.68 14.86
CA GLU A 38 -15.03 -6.35 15.87
C GLU A 38 -13.65 -6.73 15.31
N ASN A 39 -12.60 -6.12 15.85
CA ASN A 39 -11.20 -6.40 15.53
C ASN A 39 -10.54 -7.33 16.57
N GLY A 40 -10.53 -8.63 16.31
CA GLY A 40 -9.78 -9.58 17.16
C GLY A 40 -8.29 -9.58 16.83
N HIS A 41 -7.41 -9.47 17.84
CA HIS A 41 -5.94 -9.50 17.66
C HIS A 41 -5.46 -10.71 16.86
N THR A 42 -5.98 -11.91 17.18
CA THR A 42 -5.68 -13.15 16.45
C THR A 42 -6.14 -13.10 15.00
N SER A 43 -7.31 -12.49 14.74
CA SER A 43 -7.86 -12.35 13.38
C SER A 43 -6.96 -11.46 12.53
N VAL A 44 -6.63 -10.25 13.02
CA VAL A 44 -5.76 -9.30 12.34
C VAL A 44 -4.38 -9.91 12.09
N THR A 45 -3.80 -10.58 13.09
CA THR A 45 -2.51 -11.27 12.95
C THR A 45 -2.53 -12.31 11.83
N ASN A 46 -3.60 -13.11 11.74
CA ASN A 46 -3.72 -14.14 10.70
C ASN A 46 -3.90 -13.54 9.32
N ILE A 47 -4.65 -12.45 9.19
CA ILE A 47 -4.81 -11.71 7.93
C ILE A 47 -3.46 -11.15 7.47
N VAL A 48 -2.73 -10.45 8.35
CA VAL A 48 -1.40 -9.89 8.02
C VAL A 48 -0.42 -10.99 7.61
N ARG A 49 -0.43 -12.13 8.33
CA ARG A 49 0.38 -13.30 7.96
C ARG A 49 -0.01 -13.87 6.59
N THR A 50 -1.28 -13.79 6.21
CA THR A 50 -1.76 -14.23 4.90
C THR A 50 -1.23 -13.31 3.79
N PHE A 51 -1.20 -12.00 4.02
CA PHE A 51 -0.55 -11.06 3.09
C PHE A 51 0.93 -11.33 2.93
N MET A 52 1.66 -11.58 4.02
CA MET A 52 3.09 -11.94 3.95
C MET A 52 3.37 -13.22 3.14
N LYS A 53 2.42 -14.16 3.11
CA LYS A 53 2.57 -15.44 2.39
C LYS A 53 2.03 -15.40 0.96
N SER A 54 1.22 -14.39 0.64
CA SER A 54 0.53 -14.33 -0.64
C SER A 54 1.47 -13.78 -1.71
N PRO A 55 1.61 -14.44 -2.87
CA PRO A 55 2.34 -13.86 -4.00
C PRO A 55 1.62 -12.64 -4.60
N SER A 56 0.34 -12.45 -4.27
CA SER A 56 -0.52 -11.36 -4.73
C SER A 56 -0.49 -10.13 -3.81
N ALA A 57 0.27 -10.16 -2.72
CA ALA A 57 0.40 -9.04 -1.79
C ALA A 57 1.88 -8.74 -1.50
N SER A 58 2.29 -7.49 -1.70
CA SER A 58 3.63 -7.03 -1.33
C SER A 58 3.60 -6.56 0.12
N CYS A 59 3.81 -7.50 1.04
CA CYS A 59 3.86 -7.23 2.47
C CYS A 59 5.26 -7.51 3.00
N PHE A 60 5.81 -6.55 3.73
CA PHE A 60 7.16 -6.60 4.29
C PHE A 60 7.09 -6.56 5.82
N SER A 61 7.94 -7.35 6.47
CA SER A 61 8.17 -7.26 7.91
C SER A 61 9.49 -6.57 8.19
N PHE A 62 9.53 -5.66 9.15
CA PHE A 62 10.77 -5.02 9.55
C PHE A 62 11.66 -6.02 10.32
N PRO A 63 12.88 -6.34 9.84
CA PRO A 63 13.76 -7.27 10.52
C PRO A 63 14.31 -6.66 11.82
N GLY A 64 14.23 -7.40 12.92
CA GLY A 64 14.85 -7.02 14.20
C GLY A 64 14.07 -6.02 15.07
N ALA A 65 12.90 -5.55 14.66
CA ALA A 65 12.02 -4.76 15.55
C ALA A 65 11.18 -5.65 16.47
N TYR A 66 11.13 -5.28 17.75
CA TYR A 66 10.15 -5.79 18.72
C TYR A 66 9.38 -4.61 19.34
N PRO A 67 8.04 -4.55 19.22
CA PRO A 67 7.16 -5.52 18.52
C PRO A 67 7.38 -5.57 17.00
N ARG A 68 7.02 -6.70 16.38
CA ARG A 68 7.16 -6.86 14.91
C ARG A 68 6.30 -5.83 14.18
N MET A 69 6.90 -5.18 13.18
CA MET A 69 6.22 -4.20 12.33
C MET A 69 6.03 -4.75 10.92
N TYR A 70 4.93 -4.37 10.29
CA TYR A 70 4.49 -4.81 8.98
C TYR A 70 4.14 -3.60 8.10
N LEU A 71 4.48 -3.70 6.82
CA LEU A 71 4.14 -2.71 5.80
C LEU A 71 3.52 -3.44 4.62
N LEU A 72 2.30 -3.06 4.26
CA LEU A 72 1.66 -3.50 3.03
C LEU A 72 1.82 -2.38 2.00
N THR A 73 2.52 -2.63 0.90
CA THR A 73 2.77 -1.61 -0.14
C THR A 73 1.83 -1.75 -1.34
N SER A 74 1.43 -2.97 -1.66
CA SER A 74 0.51 -3.22 -2.76
C SER A 74 -0.20 -4.56 -2.60
N VAL A 75 -1.38 -4.64 -3.22
CA VAL A 75 -2.14 -5.88 -3.35
C VAL A 75 -2.62 -5.94 -4.80
N SER A 76 -2.14 -6.94 -5.55
CA SER A 76 -2.43 -7.10 -6.97
C SER A 76 -2.92 -8.52 -7.25
N GLY A 77 -4.16 -8.65 -7.76
CA GLY A 77 -4.78 -9.95 -8.04
C GLY A 77 -5.15 -10.77 -6.80
N TYR A 78 -5.22 -10.14 -5.62
CA TYR A 78 -5.62 -10.82 -4.38
C TYR A 78 -7.14 -11.00 -4.33
N LEU A 79 -7.59 -12.24 -4.13
CA LEU A 79 -9.01 -12.56 -3.95
C LEU A 79 -9.42 -12.27 -2.51
N PHE A 80 -10.09 -11.14 -2.30
CA PHE A 80 -10.66 -10.80 -1.01
C PHE A 80 -11.91 -11.64 -0.72
N LYS A 81 -12.00 -12.18 0.50
CA LYS A 81 -13.24 -12.78 0.99
C LYS A 81 -14.12 -11.67 1.55
N ILE A 82 -15.20 -11.34 0.84
CA ILE A 82 -16.16 -10.29 1.23
C ILE A 82 -17.32 -10.92 2.02
N ARG A 83 -17.87 -10.16 2.97
CA ARG A 83 -19.03 -10.57 3.79
C ARG A 83 -20.34 -10.39 3.03
N GLY A 84 -21.19 -11.42 3.10
CA GLY A 84 -22.48 -11.45 2.40
C GLY A 84 -22.31 -11.50 0.89
N ASN A 85 -23.38 -11.76 0.16
CA ASN A 85 -23.41 -11.70 -1.31
C ASN A 85 -23.34 -10.23 -1.82
N ARG A 86 -22.57 -9.40 -1.12
CA ARG A 86 -22.40 -7.98 -1.37
C ARG A 86 -21.40 -7.87 -2.52
N GLN A 87 -21.91 -7.50 -3.69
CA GLN A 87 -21.06 -7.01 -4.78
C GLN A 87 -20.32 -5.80 -4.24
N VAL A 88 -19.01 -5.92 -4.10
CA VAL A 88 -18.15 -4.79 -3.73
C VAL A 88 -18.30 -3.75 -4.83
N CYS A 89 -18.85 -2.60 -4.48
CA CYS A 89 -18.88 -1.48 -5.41
C CYS A 89 -17.48 -0.91 -5.56
N TYR A 90 -17.22 -0.38 -6.75
CA TYR A 90 -15.93 0.18 -7.18
C TYR A 90 -15.36 1.22 -6.21
N ASP A 91 -16.23 1.90 -5.46
CA ASP A 91 -15.90 2.97 -4.50
C ASP A 91 -15.60 2.47 -3.07
N ASP A 92 -15.91 1.21 -2.75
CA ASP A 92 -15.68 0.62 -1.42
C ASP A 92 -14.24 0.07 -1.26
N LEU A 93 -13.51 -0.07 -2.37
CA LEU A 93 -12.12 -0.51 -2.38
C LEU A 93 -11.20 0.72 -2.34
N PRO A 94 -10.31 0.85 -1.35
CA PRO A 94 -9.27 1.91 -1.34
C PRO A 94 -8.16 1.66 -2.38
N PHE A 95 -8.41 0.75 -3.31
CA PHE A 95 -7.51 0.32 -4.36
C PHE A 95 -8.02 0.87 -5.67
N HIS A 96 -7.30 1.83 -6.23
CA HIS A 96 -7.45 2.14 -7.64
C HIS A 96 -6.82 1.00 -8.43
N SER A 97 -7.52 -0.15 -8.57
CA SER A 97 -7.28 -1.01 -9.73
C SER A 97 -7.94 -0.31 -10.91
N GLY A 98 -7.28 0.75 -11.36
CA GLY A 98 -7.74 1.56 -12.45
C GLY A 98 -7.98 0.69 -13.68
N SER A 99 -8.92 1.11 -14.51
CA SER A 99 -9.11 0.58 -15.85
C SER A 99 -7.76 0.49 -16.57
N LYS A 100 -7.64 -0.34 -17.60
CA LYS A 100 -6.46 -0.32 -18.49
C LYS A 100 -6.04 1.12 -18.88
N LYS A 101 -7.02 2.01 -19.04
CA LYS A 101 -6.84 3.43 -19.31
C LYS A 101 -6.12 4.20 -18.18
N ASP A 102 -6.38 3.85 -16.93
CA ASP A 102 -5.80 4.51 -15.76
C ASP A 102 -4.37 4.00 -15.50
N LEU A 103 -4.11 2.72 -15.75
CA LEU A 103 -2.74 2.19 -15.77
C LEU A 103 -1.91 2.85 -16.88
N GLU A 104 -2.50 3.06 -18.06
CA GLU A 104 -1.88 3.81 -19.15
C GLU A 104 -1.64 5.28 -18.78
N LEU A 105 -2.56 5.90 -18.03
CA LEU A 105 -2.41 7.28 -17.55
C LEU A 105 -1.33 7.40 -16.47
N GLU A 106 -1.27 6.49 -15.51
CA GLU A 106 -0.21 6.43 -14.49
C GLU A 106 1.16 6.17 -15.13
N ASN A 107 1.25 5.26 -16.09
CA ASN A 107 2.49 5.04 -16.83
C ASN A 107 2.93 6.28 -17.61
N LYS A 108 1.99 7.02 -18.22
CA LYS A 108 2.30 8.31 -18.87
C LYS A 108 2.81 9.33 -17.87
N LYS A 109 2.16 9.49 -16.71
CA LYS A 109 2.62 10.39 -15.65
C LYS A 109 4.02 10.01 -15.15
N SER A 110 4.27 8.73 -14.91
CA SER A 110 5.57 8.22 -14.46
C SER A 110 6.67 8.47 -15.49
N GLN A 111 6.38 8.30 -16.78
CA GLN A 111 7.29 8.66 -17.88
C GLN A 111 7.56 10.17 -17.94
N GLU A 112 6.53 11.00 -17.76
CA GLU A 112 6.68 12.46 -17.73
C GLU A 112 7.54 12.93 -16.55
N VAL A 113 7.33 12.37 -15.36
CA VAL A 113 8.15 12.65 -14.17
C VAL A 113 9.59 12.22 -14.39
N SER A 114 9.82 11.03 -14.96
CA SER A 114 11.16 10.53 -15.27
C SER A 114 11.87 11.43 -16.29
N ARG A 115 11.14 11.91 -17.31
CA ARG A 115 11.67 12.85 -18.30
C ARG A 115 12.03 14.19 -17.67
N LEU A 116 11.21 14.70 -16.76
CA LEU A 116 11.46 15.96 -16.07
C LEU A 116 12.68 15.84 -15.14
N ALA A 117 12.79 14.75 -14.39
CA ALA A 117 13.94 14.44 -13.57
C ALA A 117 15.24 14.34 -14.39
N PHE A 118 15.20 13.69 -15.56
CA PHE A 118 16.33 13.61 -16.47
C PHE A 118 16.75 14.97 -17.04
N ASN A 119 15.77 15.83 -17.37
CA ASN A 119 16.06 17.18 -17.85
C ASN A 119 16.68 18.05 -16.76
N LEU A 120 16.19 17.97 -15.53
CA LEU A 120 16.78 18.62 -14.36
C LEU A 120 18.21 18.15 -14.12
N PHE A 121 18.43 16.84 -14.11
CA PHE A 121 19.76 16.24 -13.97
C PHE A 121 20.71 16.74 -15.06
N ASN A 122 20.29 16.71 -16.32
CA ASN A 122 21.11 17.19 -17.43
C ASN A 122 21.37 18.70 -17.39
N SER A 123 20.43 19.49 -16.89
CA SER A 123 20.62 20.93 -16.68
C SER A 123 21.74 21.18 -15.67
N ILE A 124 21.64 20.52 -14.52
CA ILE A 124 22.63 20.62 -13.44
C ILE A 124 23.99 20.09 -13.89
N CYS A 125 24.02 18.97 -14.62
CA CYS A 125 25.27 18.42 -15.16
C CYS A 125 25.94 19.35 -16.17
N ARG A 126 25.16 19.99 -17.06
CA ARG A 126 25.69 20.99 -18.00
C ARG A 126 26.25 22.21 -17.29
N GLU A 127 25.56 22.73 -16.27
CA GLU A 127 26.04 23.85 -15.46
C GLU A 127 27.32 23.49 -14.68
N ARG A 128 27.41 22.27 -14.15
CA ARG A 128 28.61 21.77 -13.46
C ARG A 128 29.80 21.58 -14.39
N ILE A 129 29.58 21.04 -15.58
CA ILE A 129 30.61 20.93 -16.63
C ILE A 129 31.06 22.34 -17.08
N ALA A 130 30.12 23.28 -17.27
CA ALA A 130 30.43 24.66 -17.64
C ALA A 130 31.19 25.42 -16.53
N SER A 131 30.97 25.08 -15.26
CA SER A 131 31.70 25.61 -14.11
C SER A 131 33.01 24.85 -13.79
N GLY A 132 33.40 23.90 -14.65
CA GLY A 132 34.70 23.21 -14.59
C GLY A 132 34.76 22.06 -13.58
N ILE A 133 33.63 21.62 -13.04
CA ILE A 133 33.56 20.49 -12.09
C ILE A 133 33.30 19.21 -12.88
N THR A 134 34.30 18.32 -12.93
CA THR A 134 34.19 17.01 -13.57
C THR A 134 33.31 16.09 -12.73
N ILE A 135 32.21 15.61 -13.30
CA ILE A 135 31.31 14.64 -12.66
C ILE A 135 31.83 13.25 -13.04
N VAL A 136 32.35 12.50 -12.07
CA VAL A 136 32.74 11.08 -12.20
C VAL A 136 31.53 10.19 -11.96
#